data_AF-A0A5C2CWC4-F1
#
_entry.id   AF-A0A5C2CWC4-F1
#
_cell.length_a   1.000
_cell.length_b   1.000
_cell.length_c   1.000
_cell.angle_alpha   90.00
_cell.angle_beta   90.00
_cell.angle_gamma   90.00
#
_symmetry.space_group_name_H-M   'P 1'
#
loop_
_entity.id
_entity.type
_entity.pdbx_description
1 polymer ?
#
loop_
_entity_poly.entity_id
_entity_poly.type
_entity_poly.pdbx_seq_one_letter_code
_entity_poly.pdbx_strand_id
1 'polypeptide(L)'
;MLGLVMKGTLYLYIITALLLLMHSFTAIIGEPGDFGYQLVIKPYPSLLKVVPSMEERAWERAVASGKIPEWVAARRYVVIASGDAELQRKPWEPLYRLSFPLTALCVLASLEAVS
;
A
#
# COMPACT_ATOMS: atom_id res chain seq x y z
N MET A 1 17.48 30.04 16.62
CA MET A 1 16.87 28.76 17.04
C MET A 1 15.45 28.55 16.51
N LEU A 2 14.51 29.50 16.63
CA LEU A 2 13.13 29.33 16.12
C LEU A 2 13.03 28.99 14.62
N GLY A 3 13.82 29.64 13.76
CA GLY A 3 13.80 29.39 12.31
C GLY A 3 14.34 28.02 11.89
N LEU A 4 15.14 27.35 12.73
CA LEU A 4 15.62 25.98 12.47
C LEU A 4 14.55 24.95 12.87
N VAL A 5 13.87 25.19 14.00
CA VAL A 5 12.77 24.36 14.50
C VAL A 5 11.57 24.38 13.53
N MET A 6 11.19 25.56 13.01
CA MET A 6 10.12 25.68 12.01
C MET A 6 10.40 24.91 10.72
N LYS A 7 11.65 24.90 10.25
CA LYS A 7 12.05 24.14 9.05
C LYS A 7 11.96 22.64 9.31
N GLY A 8 12.45 22.17 10.45
CA GLY A 8 12.36 20.75 10.84
C GLY A 8 10.91 20.25 10.93
N THR A 9 10.02 21.04 11.53
CA THR A 9 8.59 20.69 11.61
C THR A 9 7.93 20.69 10.23
N LEU A 10 8.25 21.66 9.36
CA LEU A 10 7.74 21.70 8.00
C LEU A 10 8.17 20.47 7.20
N TYR A 11 9.44 20.08 7.29
CA TYR A 11 9.93 18.86 6.65
C TYR A 11 9.17 17.65 7.18
N LEU A 12 9.04 17.49 8.49
CA LEU A 12 8.27 16.39 9.07
C LEU A 12 6.85 16.28 8.51
N TYR A 13 6.15 17.41 8.33
CA TYR A 13 4.81 17.41 7.72
C TYR A 13 4.83 16.98 6.25
N ILE A 14 5.80 17.47 5.46
CA ILE A 14 5.94 17.09 4.04
C ILE A 14 6.21 15.59 3.92
N ILE A 15 7.12 15.04 4.72
CA ILE A 15 7.45 13.61 4.74
C ILE A 15 6.21 12.80 5.10
N THR A 16 5.51 13.20 6.15
CA THR A 16 4.30 12.52 6.62
C THR A 16 3.22 12.53 5.53
N ALA A 17 3.02 13.66 4.84
CA ALA A 17 2.06 13.78 3.75
C ALA A 17 2.43 12.89 2.55
N LEU A 18 3.70 12.82 2.17
CA LEU A 18 4.18 11.95 1.10
C LEU A 18 3.99 10.47 1.45
N LEU A 19 4.28 10.07 2.69
CA LEU A 19 4.07 8.69 3.15
C LEU A 19 2.59 8.30 3.16
N LEU A 20 1.72 9.18 3.65
CA LEU A 20 0.26 8.98 3.61
C LEU A 20 -0.25 8.88 2.17
N LEU A 21 0.28 9.72 1.28
CA LEU A 21 -0.05 9.69 -0.14
C LEU A 21 0.35 8.33 -0.74
N MET A 22 1.60 7.90 -0.59
CA MET A 22 2.04 6.59 -1.11
C MET A 22 1.21 5.43 -0.54
N HIS A 23 0.91 5.47 0.77
CA HIS A 23 0.08 4.45 1.41
C HIS A 23 -1.32 4.37 0.82
N SER A 24 -1.91 5.51 0.45
CA SER A 24 -3.22 5.57 -0.18
C SER A 24 -3.23 4.95 -1.58
N PHE A 25 -2.09 4.83 -2.27
CA PHE A 25 -2.00 4.12 -3.56
C PHE A 25 -1.74 2.62 -3.40
N THR A 26 -1.30 2.15 -2.24
CA THR A 26 -1.05 0.71 -2.03
C THR A 26 -2.29 -0.03 -1.52
N ALA A 27 -2.47 -1.28 -1.95
CA ALA A 27 -3.47 -2.18 -1.40
C ALA A 27 -3.03 -3.65 -1.51
N ILE A 28 -3.63 -4.50 -0.69
CA ILE A 28 -3.48 -5.96 -0.75
C ILE A 28 -4.76 -6.54 -1.33
N ILE A 29 -4.64 -7.42 -2.32
CA ILE A 29 -5.77 -8.13 -2.94
C ILE A 29 -5.58 -9.62 -2.69
N GLY A 30 -6.60 -10.32 -2.21
CA GLY A 30 -6.64 -11.78 -2.21
C GLY A 30 -7.04 -12.31 -3.59
N GLU A 31 -6.36 -13.35 -4.07
CA GLU A 31 -6.68 -13.98 -5.35
C GLU A 31 -7.95 -14.83 -5.23
N PRO A 32 -8.86 -14.79 -6.22
CA PRO A 32 -10.07 -15.59 -6.18
C PRO A 32 -9.76 -17.09 -6.29
N GLY A 33 -10.47 -17.91 -5.52
CA GLY A 33 -10.36 -19.37 -5.58
C GLY A 33 -9.10 -19.98 -4.95
N ASP A 34 -8.22 -19.15 -4.38
CA ASP A 34 -6.97 -19.60 -3.74
C ASP A 34 -6.67 -18.78 -2.46
N PHE A 35 -5.65 -19.20 -1.71
CA PHE A 35 -5.10 -18.49 -0.56
C PHE A 35 -4.03 -17.46 -0.97
N GLY A 36 -3.82 -17.26 -2.27
CA GLY A 36 -2.93 -16.25 -2.82
C GLY A 36 -3.32 -14.81 -2.46
N TYR A 37 -2.34 -13.93 -2.37
CA TYR A 37 -2.55 -12.48 -2.31
C TYR A 37 -1.50 -11.74 -3.14
N GLN A 38 -1.83 -10.50 -3.48
CA GLN A 38 -0.99 -9.57 -4.22
C GLN A 38 -0.92 -8.22 -3.50
N LEU A 39 0.29 -7.70 -3.29
CA LEU A 39 0.51 -6.30 -2.97
C LEU A 39 0.56 -5.51 -4.28
N VAL A 40 -0.25 -4.46 -4.39
CA VAL A 40 -0.43 -3.72 -5.64
C VAL A 40 -0.38 -2.21 -5.45
N ILE A 41 -0.08 -1.49 -6.55
CA ILE A 41 -0.27 -0.05 -6.70
C ILE A 41 -1.55 0.20 -7.48
N LYS A 42 -2.52 0.84 -6.83
CA LYS A 42 -3.80 1.28 -7.37
C LYS A 42 -3.60 2.45 -8.34
N PRO A 43 -4.54 2.69 -9.27
CA PRO A 43 -4.44 3.80 -10.21
C PRO A 43 -4.81 5.15 -9.57
N TYR A 44 -5.43 5.14 -8.38
CA TYR A 44 -5.84 6.33 -7.64
C TYR A 44 -5.71 6.12 -6.13
N PRO A 45 -5.55 7.21 -5.35
CA PRO A 45 -5.42 7.13 -3.91
C PRO A 45 -6.77 6.76 -3.30
N SER A 46 -6.79 5.74 -2.44
CA SER A 46 -7.98 5.37 -1.66
C SER A 46 -7.60 4.80 -0.31
N LEU A 47 -8.49 4.94 0.68
CA LEU A 47 -8.30 4.35 2.01
C LEU A 47 -8.54 2.83 2.02
N LEU A 48 -8.95 2.23 0.90
CA LEU A 48 -9.13 0.80 0.80
C LEU A 48 -7.77 0.10 0.82
N LYS A 49 -7.49 -0.61 1.92
CA LYS A 49 -6.21 -1.27 2.17
C LYS A 49 -6.19 -2.74 1.77
N VAL A 50 -7.31 -3.43 1.93
CA VAL A 50 -7.40 -4.88 1.73
C VAL A 50 -8.68 -5.22 0.99
N VAL A 51 -8.55 -6.04 -0.04
CA VAL A 51 -9.65 -6.68 -0.76
C VAL A 51 -9.52 -8.18 -0.47
N PRO A 52 -10.46 -8.79 0.29
CA PRO A 52 -10.34 -10.19 0.70
C PRO A 52 -10.48 -11.14 -0.50
N SER A 53 -9.82 -12.30 -0.43
CA SER A 53 -10.09 -13.39 -1.38
C SER A 53 -11.51 -13.90 -1.15
N MET A 54 -12.11 -14.40 -2.22
CA MET A 54 -13.42 -15.04 -2.19
C MET A 54 -13.37 -16.28 -3.07
N GLU A 55 -14.28 -17.23 -2.83
CA GLU A 55 -14.55 -18.29 -3.81
C GLU A 55 -14.86 -17.68 -5.17
N GLU A 56 -14.45 -18.33 -6.25
CA GLU A 56 -14.54 -17.78 -7.60
C GLU A 56 -15.99 -17.37 -7.97
N ARG A 57 -16.98 -18.19 -7.62
CA ARG A 57 -18.41 -17.85 -7.82
C ARG A 57 -18.89 -16.69 -6.95
N ALA A 58 -18.32 -16.50 -5.76
CA ALA A 58 -18.64 -15.35 -4.91
C ALA A 58 -17.98 -14.08 -5.46
N TRP A 59 -16.75 -14.20 -5.98
CA TRP A 59 -16.03 -13.14 -6.65
C TRP A 59 -16.79 -12.63 -7.88
N GLU A 60 -17.19 -13.52 -8.78
CA GLU A 60 -17.98 -13.16 -9.97
C GLU A 60 -19.26 -12.41 -9.61
N ARG A 61 -20.00 -12.88 -8.58
CA ARG A 61 -21.20 -12.19 -8.07
C ARG A 61 -20.88 -10.83 -7.46
N ALA A 62 -19.77 -10.71 -6.74
CA ALA A 62 -19.34 -9.43 -6.15
C ALA A 62 -18.96 -8.41 -7.23
N VAL A 63 -18.29 -8.86 -8.29
CA VAL A 63 -17.97 -8.03 -9.48
C VAL A 63 -19.27 -7.62 -10.19
N ALA A 64 -20.16 -8.57 -10.47
CA ALA A 64 -21.43 -8.30 -11.15
C ALA A 64 -22.35 -7.35 -10.36
N SER A 65 -22.28 -7.37 -9.04
CA SER A 65 -23.05 -6.48 -8.16
C SER A 65 -22.33 -5.14 -7.85
N GLY A 66 -21.17 -4.88 -8.46
CA GLY A 66 -20.41 -3.65 -8.26
C GLY A 66 -19.81 -3.50 -6.86
N LYS A 67 -19.75 -4.58 -6.07
CA LYS A 67 -19.21 -4.57 -4.70
C LYS A 67 -17.68 -4.55 -4.67
N ILE A 68 -17.05 -4.95 -5.77
CA ILE A 68 -15.60 -4.89 -5.95
C ILE A 68 -15.24 -3.55 -6.61
N PRO A 69 -14.21 -2.84 -6.13
CA PRO A 69 -13.77 -1.62 -6.78
C PRO A 69 -13.41 -1.84 -8.25
N GLU A 70 -13.80 -0.91 -9.12
CA GLU A 70 -13.59 -1.02 -10.56
C GLU A 70 -12.11 -1.26 -10.91
N TRP A 71 -11.19 -0.61 -10.20
CA TRP A 71 -9.75 -0.79 -10.44
C TRP A 71 -9.26 -2.21 -10.19
N VAL A 72 -9.87 -2.93 -9.24
CA VAL A 72 -9.57 -4.35 -8.97
C VAL A 72 -10.18 -5.20 -10.08
N ALA A 73 -11.47 -5.00 -10.35
CA ALA A 73 -12.22 -5.80 -11.33
C ALA A 73 -11.63 -5.67 -12.74
N ALA A 74 -11.22 -4.46 -13.14
CA ALA A 74 -10.60 -4.17 -14.41
C ALA A 74 -9.08 -4.44 -14.44
N ARG A 75 -8.51 -4.98 -13.34
CA ARG A 75 -7.06 -5.23 -13.18
C ARG A 75 -6.19 -4.02 -13.53
N ARG A 76 -6.66 -2.81 -13.22
CA ARG A 76 -5.97 -1.54 -13.47
C ARG A 76 -5.01 -1.21 -12.31
N TYR A 77 -4.08 -2.11 -12.03
CA TYR A 77 -3.11 -1.94 -10.95
C TYR A 77 -1.78 -2.61 -11.32
N VAL A 78 -0.71 -2.18 -10.67
CA VAL A 78 0.62 -2.79 -10.84
C VAL A 78 0.87 -3.74 -9.67
N VAL A 79 1.19 -4.99 -9.95
CA VAL A 79 1.58 -5.97 -8.92
C VAL A 79 3.02 -5.71 -8.50
N ILE A 80 3.23 -5.51 -7.21
CA ILE A 80 4.56 -5.29 -6.60
C ILE A 80 5.13 -6.62 -6.10
N ALA A 81 4.28 -7.43 -5.46
CA ALA A 81 4.64 -8.72 -4.91
C ALA A 81 3.40 -9.61 -4.82
N SER A 82 3.60 -10.92 -4.92
CA SER A 82 2.57 -11.93 -4.64
C SER A 82 3.06 -12.89 -3.57
N GLY A 83 2.13 -13.62 -2.96
CA GLY A 83 2.46 -14.72 -2.08
C GLY A 83 1.23 -15.49 -1.67
N ASP A 84 1.43 -16.45 -0.78
CA ASP A 84 0.42 -17.43 -0.38
C ASP A 84 0.18 -17.33 1.14
N ALA A 85 -1.09 -17.21 1.53
CA ALA A 85 -1.48 -17.10 2.93
C ALA A 85 -1.36 -18.42 3.71
N GLU A 86 -1.46 -19.58 3.04
CA GLU A 86 -1.32 -20.90 3.69
C GLU A 86 0.12 -21.23 4.06
N LEU A 87 1.09 -20.80 3.23
CA LEU A 87 2.50 -21.08 3.46
C LEU A 87 3.10 -20.37 4.69
N GLN A 88 2.30 -19.60 5.46
CA GLN A 88 2.68 -18.74 6.61
C GLN A 88 3.82 -17.75 6.35
N ARG A 89 4.46 -17.80 5.19
CA ARG A 89 5.38 -16.80 4.69
C ARG A 89 4.49 -15.69 4.14
N LYS A 90 4.40 -14.61 4.90
CA LYS A 90 3.81 -13.34 4.47
C LYS A 90 4.93 -12.39 4.01
N PRO A 91 5.67 -12.61 2.90
CA PRO A 91 6.74 -11.71 2.44
C PRO A 91 6.27 -10.28 2.19
N TRP A 92 4.97 -10.07 1.95
CA TRP A 92 4.37 -8.73 1.93
C TRP A 92 4.37 -8.05 3.28
N GLU A 93 4.32 -8.76 4.41
CA GLU A 93 4.21 -8.15 5.73
C GLU A 93 5.48 -7.38 6.09
N PRO A 94 6.70 -7.89 5.85
CA PRO A 94 7.91 -7.09 5.84
C PRO A 94 7.86 -5.96 4.82
N LEU A 95 7.49 -6.18 3.55
CA LEU A 95 7.50 -5.11 2.53
C LEU A 95 6.51 -3.97 2.83
N TYR A 96 5.35 -4.30 3.37
CA TYR A 96 4.30 -3.37 3.79
C TYR A 96 4.65 -2.68 5.11
N ARG A 97 5.31 -3.39 6.05
CA ARG A 97 5.80 -2.81 7.30
C ARG A 97 7.12 -2.05 7.16
N LEU A 98 7.99 -2.39 6.20
CA LEU A 98 9.33 -1.81 5.96
C LEU A 98 9.31 -0.67 4.94
N SER A 99 8.39 -0.66 3.97
CA SER A 99 8.14 0.51 3.12
C SER A 99 7.78 1.76 3.94
N PHE A 100 7.31 1.60 5.18
CA PHE A 100 7.07 2.71 6.10
C PHE A 100 8.36 3.28 6.75
N PRO A 101 9.14 2.49 7.52
CA PRO A 101 10.32 2.97 8.21
C PRO A 101 11.54 3.15 7.30
N LEU A 102 11.75 2.36 6.25
CA LEU A 102 12.89 2.57 5.33
C LEU A 102 12.72 3.84 4.51
N THR A 103 11.50 4.14 4.05
CA THR A 103 11.22 5.39 3.34
C THR A 103 11.27 6.58 4.31
N ALA A 104 10.78 6.45 5.54
CA ALA A 104 10.97 7.47 6.57
C ALA A 104 12.46 7.69 6.91
N LEU A 105 13.27 6.63 7.04
CA LEU A 105 14.71 6.69 7.30
C LEU A 105 15.49 7.30 6.14
N CYS A 106 15.23 6.90 4.90
CA CYS A 106 15.88 7.48 3.72
C CYS A 106 15.59 8.98 3.60
N VAL A 107 14.37 9.40 3.93
CA VAL A 107 14.00 10.82 3.87
C VAL A 107 14.59 11.59 5.06
N LEU A 108 14.64 11.03 6.26
CA LEU A 108 15.35 11.61 7.41
C LEU A 108 16.86 11.76 7.15
N ALA A 109 17.50 10.71 6.63
CA ALA A 109 18.93 10.71 6.27
C ALA A 109 19.25 11.72 5.14
N SER A 110 18.32 11.90 4.19
CA SER A 110 18.47 12.90 3.12
C SER A 110 18.32 14.34 3.64
N LEU A 111 17.65 14.55 4.77
CA LEU A 111 17.51 15.86 5.42
C LEU A 111 18.73 16.22 6.27
N GLU A 112 19.37 15.23 6.92
CA GLU A 112 20.65 15.44 7.62
C GLU A 112 21.81 15.69 6.66
N ALA A 113 21.79 15.09 5.46
CA ALA A 113 22.83 15.29 4.45
C ALA A 113 22.82 16.68 3.79
N VAL A 114 21.76 17.47 3.99
CA VAL A 114 21.55 18.80 3.37
C VAL A 114 21.59 19.93 4.41
N SER A 115 21.79 19.61 5.70
CA SER A 115 21.99 20.57 6.80
C SER A 115 23.46 20.76 7.14
#